data_AF-A0A965WQ33-F1
#
_entry.id   AF-A0A965WQ33-F1
#
_cell.length_a   1.000
_cell.length_b   1.000
_cell.length_c   1.000
_cell.angle_alpha   90.00
_cell.angle_beta   90.00
_cell.angle_gamma   90.00
#
_symmetry.space_group_name_H-M   'P 1'
#
loop_
_entity.id
_entity.type
_entity.pdbx_description
1 polymer ?
#
loop_
_entity_poly.entity_id
_entity_poly.type
_entity_poly.pdbx_seq_one_letter_code
_entity_poly.pdbx_strand_id
1 'polypeptide(L)'
;MSNCNIIDGPLKFLGATVLSFNSSLGLGSSESTLNVDLIEDCDNGDLFLPSNDLIFVGAPVYFIAGAFNFGGVLTNWTINQGASGKTFNIKAVDPRQLLENTIIVTDSYIGDPIRGLNYFNVYAFWENSVLNGNCVAFGSSLSGERGIPYQKVIQALTNMDPTIYSPTGYAYRVDFGTFPTNLPEYYRVSGPAISILQLLQDVCDIMGYDFYVNLNYGEIITIGLIDLKIPPASFGSIIDAYDGIATELSYGQELRNEITKTVLLGEYQHYLSRVTRFNYFFGEDLINNEYIPVVPYRYDICGFWIRKMITSLNLTLDKPFPSNGPYTIHELDIRAAMSSQDLWRERVMSDTIKGTFNKAIRDNWPDAVADHRLIQKNLNNVGGALDVTQNAANIRIDANNAAANNNVNANKSDFLADIDRVWNFVKGLGDTYYGKQFITPLDQLICYYNIPDAPLSEKIFSDIPTNAGGWVDEGTAVLGLNDPELGFFREEDGRVKCFALFNNSGIIPDASGNPISGQVFPSGPFISGITTPSTP
;
A
#
# COMPACT_ATOMS: atom_id res chain seq x y z
N MET A 1 -10.24 50.84 -26.83
CA MET A 1 -11.52 51.53 -27.14
C MET A 1 -12.18 50.80 -28.29
N SER A 2 -12.99 49.79 -28.01
CA SER A 2 -13.76 49.06 -29.01
C SER A 2 -15.17 48.88 -28.46
N ASN A 3 -16.09 49.68 -29.00
CA ASN A 3 -17.55 49.56 -28.95
C ASN A 3 -18.14 49.14 -27.59
N CYS A 4 -18.37 50.11 -26.72
CA CYS A 4 -19.54 50.03 -25.83
C CYS A 4 -20.76 49.87 -26.73
N ASN A 5 -21.27 48.64 -26.83
CA ASN A 5 -22.61 48.38 -27.35
C ASN A 5 -23.60 49.04 -26.39
N ILE A 6 -23.83 50.33 -26.62
CA ILE A 6 -24.96 51.05 -26.08
C ILE A 6 -26.20 50.29 -26.56
N ILE A 7 -27.09 49.99 -25.63
CA ILE A 7 -28.36 49.33 -25.89
C ILE A 7 -29.19 50.31 -26.75
N ASP A 8 -29.23 50.10 -28.07
CA ASP A 8 -29.87 50.99 -29.07
C ASP A 8 -31.42 50.93 -29.06
N GLY A 9 -32.02 50.22 -28.11
CA GLY A 9 -33.48 50.10 -27.96
C GLY A 9 -33.87 49.39 -26.66
N PRO A 10 -35.15 49.44 -26.25
CA PRO A 10 -35.61 48.81 -25.02
C PRO A 10 -35.27 47.31 -25.01
N LEU A 11 -34.53 46.87 -23.99
CA LEU A 11 -34.12 45.48 -23.84
C LEU A 11 -35.36 44.61 -23.65
N LYS A 12 -35.47 43.52 -24.42
CA LYS A 12 -36.60 42.59 -24.34
C LYS A 12 -36.14 41.25 -23.77
N PHE A 13 -36.96 40.65 -22.93
CA PHE A 13 -36.75 39.30 -22.42
C PHE A 13 -38.11 38.62 -22.25
N LEU A 14 -38.22 37.35 -22.67
CA LEU A 14 -39.47 36.58 -22.61
C LEU A 14 -40.70 37.32 -23.17
N GLY A 15 -40.48 38.11 -24.23
CA GLY A 15 -41.51 38.87 -24.95
C GLY A 15 -41.94 40.20 -24.32
N ALA A 16 -41.33 40.62 -23.19
CA ALA A 16 -41.65 41.88 -22.52
C ALA A 16 -40.40 42.76 -22.31
N THR A 17 -40.62 44.05 -22.03
CA THR A 17 -39.55 45.05 -21.82
C THR A 17 -38.92 44.90 -20.44
N VAL A 18 -37.59 44.91 -20.38
CA VAL A 18 -36.81 44.84 -19.14
C VAL A 18 -36.77 46.20 -18.45
N LEU A 19 -37.23 46.26 -17.21
CA LEU A 19 -37.13 47.43 -16.34
C LEU A 19 -35.82 47.42 -15.56
N SER A 20 -35.48 46.27 -14.97
CA SER A 20 -34.26 46.09 -14.20
C SER A 20 -33.86 44.62 -14.19
N PHE A 21 -32.59 44.33 -13.92
CA PHE A 21 -32.14 42.97 -13.66
C PHE A 21 -31.03 42.97 -12.61
N ASN A 22 -30.94 41.87 -11.87
CA ASN A 22 -29.88 41.59 -10.90
C ASN A 22 -29.41 40.15 -11.12
N SER A 23 -28.09 39.93 -11.16
CA SER A 23 -27.51 38.60 -11.26
C SER A 23 -26.44 38.37 -10.20
N SER A 24 -26.41 37.16 -9.67
CA SER A 24 -25.38 36.68 -8.74
C SER A 24 -24.74 35.43 -9.32
N LEU A 25 -23.41 35.39 -9.42
CA LEU A 25 -22.65 34.20 -9.77
C LEU A 25 -22.49 33.32 -8.53
N GLY A 26 -22.87 32.05 -8.64
CA GLY A 26 -22.61 31.05 -7.61
C GLY A 26 -21.44 30.16 -7.99
N LEU A 27 -20.61 29.78 -7.01
CA LEU A 27 -19.49 28.84 -7.19
C LEU A 27 -19.76 27.55 -6.40
N GLY A 28 -19.20 26.44 -6.87
CA GLY A 28 -19.34 25.13 -6.26
C GLY A 28 -20.79 24.66 -6.17
N SER A 29 -21.28 24.45 -4.95
CA SER A 29 -22.68 24.06 -4.71
C SER A 29 -23.67 25.23 -4.73
N SER A 30 -23.20 26.48 -4.74
CA SER A 30 -24.07 27.66 -4.73
C SER A 30 -24.56 27.99 -6.15
N GLU A 31 -25.87 28.14 -6.34
CA GLU A 31 -26.46 28.42 -7.64
C GLU A 31 -26.21 29.87 -8.10
N SER A 32 -26.00 30.06 -9.39
CA SER A 32 -26.07 31.37 -10.02
C SER A 32 -27.52 31.73 -10.30
N THR A 33 -27.87 32.99 -10.08
CA THR A 33 -29.25 33.47 -10.20
C THR A 33 -29.33 34.71 -11.07
N LEU A 34 -30.44 34.86 -11.76
CA LEU A 34 -30.84 36.05 -12.49
C LEU A 34 -32.28 36.39 -12.10
N ASN A 35 -32.47 37.59 -11.57
CA ASN A 35 -33.79 38.16 -11.33
C ASN A 35 -34.01 39.31 -12.31
N VAL A 36 -35.16 39.29 -13.01
CA VAL A 36 -35.49 40.30 -14.03
C VAL A 36 -36.89 40.84 -13.75
N ASP A 37 -37.01 42.17 -13.70
CA ASP A 37 -38.30 42.86 -13.66
C ASP A 37 -38.68 43.29 -15.07
N LEU A 38 -39.88 42.91 -15.51
CA LEU A 38 -40.41 43.19 -16.84
C LEU A 38 -41.72 43.98 -16.79
N ILE A 39 -42.02 44.65 -17.89
CA ILE A 39 -43.30 45.29 -18.18
C ILE A 39 -43.75 45.00 -19.60
N GLU A 40 -45.05 44.82 -19.80
CA GLU A 40 -45.67 44.74 -21.12
C GLU A 40 -45.86 46.17 -21.66
N ASP A 41 -45.08 46.54 -22.67
CA ASP A 41 -45.32 47.75 -23.47
C ASP A 41 -46.38 47.46 -24.54
N CYS A 42 -47.63 47.81 -24.24
CA CYS A 42 -48.77 47.63 -25.14
C CYS A 42 -48.60 48.35 -26.49
N ASP A 43 -47.89 49.49 -26.51
CA ASP A 43 -47.73 50.29 -27.73
C ASP A 43 -46.71 49.64 -28.69
N ASN A 44 -45.78 48.83 -28.16
CA ASN A 44 -44.85 48.01 -28.92
C ASN A 44 -45.33 46.57 -29.17
N GLY A 45 -46.53 46.21 -28.68
CA GLY A 45 -47.07 44.85 -28.83
C GLY A 45 -46.32 43.80 -28.00
N ASP A 46 -45.72 44.19 -26.89
CA ASP A 46 -45.08 43.25 -25.97
C ASP A 46 -46.10 42.28 -25.39
N LEU A 47 -45.66 41.04 -25.21
CA LEU A 47 -46.48 39.98 -24.67
C LEU A 47 -45.62 39.07 -23.79
N PHE A 48 -45.91 39.05 -22.49
CA PHE A 48 -45.16 38.22 -21.56
C PHE A 48 -45.47 36.74 -21.78
N LEU A 49 -44.54 36.03 -22.43
CA LEU A 49 -44.73 34.67 -22.94
C LEU A 49 -45.14 33.64 -21.86
N PRO A 50 -44.57 33.66 -20.62
CA PRO A 50 -44.97 32.73 -19.58
C PRO A 50 -46.42 32.89 -19.09
N SER A 51 -46.99 34.10 -19.18
CA SER A 51 -48.40 34.30 -18.78
C SER A 51 -49.42 33.79 -19.79
N ASN A 52 -48.98 33.41 -20.99
CA ASN A 52 -49.83 32.85 -22.05
C ASN A 52 -49.56 31.37 -22.32
N ASP A 53 -48.96 30.67 -21.36
CA ASP A 53 -48.67 29.22 -21.45
C ASP A 53 -47.78 28.84 -22.65
N LEU A 54 -47.03 29.80 -23.22
CA LEU A 54 -46.07 29.55 -24.29
C LEU A 54 -44.73 29.05 -23.74
N ILE A 55 -44.39 29.46 -22.51
CA ILE A 55 -43.17 29.07 -21.80
C ILE A 55 -43.54 28.71 -20.36
N PHE A 56 -43.19 27.50 -19.93
CA PHE A 56 -43.44 27.05 -18.56
C PHE A 56 -42.20 27.14 -17.68
N VAL A 57 -42.41 27.14 -16.37
CA VAL A 57 -41.33 26.92 -15.39
C VAL A 57 -40.62 25.61 -15.75
N GLY A 58 -39.29 25.60 -15.66
CA GLY A 58 -38.43 24.51 -16.11
C GLY A 58 -37.93 24.67 -17.55
N ALA A 59 -38.38 25.69 -18.29
CA ALA A 59 -37.88 26.00 -19.63
C ALA A 59 -36.47 26.61 -19.61
N PRO A 60 -35.64 26.32 -20.62
CA PRO A 60 -34.38 27.02 -20.83
C PRO A 60 -34.66 28.46 -21.25
N VAL A 61 -34.00 29.42 -20.59
CA VAL A 61 -34.13 30.85 -20.88
C VAL A 61 -32.75 31.48 -21.01
N TYR A 62 -32.62 32.39 -21.96
CA TYR A 62 -31.36 33.07 -22.27
C TYR A 62 -31.58 34.57 -22.24
N PHE A 63 -30.85 35.25 -21.36
CA PHE A 63 -30.88 36.69 -21.19
C PHE A 63 -29.58 37.28 -21.73
N ILE A 64 -29.67 38.31 -22.56
CA ILE A 64 -28.51 39.05 -23.09
C ILE A 64 -28.74 40.53 -22.82
N ALA A 65 -27.77 41.18 -22.18
CA ALA A 65 -27.74 42.63 -21.99
C ALA A 65 -26.35 43.15 -22.37
N GLY A 66 -26.19 43.65 -23.60
CA GLY A 66 -24.89 44.05 -24.12
C GLY A 66 -23.91 42.88 -24.18
N ALA A 67 -22.80 42.96 -23.44
CA ALA A 67 -21.81 41.88 -23.32
C ALA A 67 -22.17 40.83 -22.26
N PHE A 68 -23.14 41.11 -21.38
CA PHE A 68 -23.59 40.18 -20.36
C PHE A 68 -24.54 39.15 -20.97
N ASN A 69 -24.28 37.87 -20.69
CA ASN A 69 -25.15 36.77 -21.05
C ASN A 69 -25.42 35.88 -19.83
N PHE A 70 -26.64 35.39 -19.72
CA PHE A 70 -27.04 34.44 -18.71
C PHE A 70 -27.97 33.40 -19.32
N GLY A 71 -27.55 32.14 -19.30
CA GLY A 71 -28.41 31.01 -19.63
C GLY A 71 -28.80 30.29 -18.34
N GLY A 72 -30.09 30.02 -18.17
CA GLY A 72 -30.57 29.29 -17.01
C GLY A 72 -31.93 28.64 -17.23
N VAL A 73 -32.42 28.02 -16.19
CA VAL A 73 -33.74 27.40 -16.11
C VAL A 73 -34.69 28.38 -15.45
N LEU A 74 -35.84 28.64 -16.08
CA LEU A 74 -36.90 29.46 -15.49
C LEU A 74 -37.45 28.75 -14.25
N THR A 75 -37.25 29.29 -13.05
CA THR A 75 -37.69 28.65 -11.80
C THR A 75 -39.03 29.17 -11.29
N ASN A 76 -39.26 30.46 -11.44
CA ASN A 76 -40.53 31.08 -11.11
C ASN A 76 -40.70 32.37 -11.89
N TRP A 77 -41.94 32.82 -11.91
CA TRP A 77 -42.30 34.19 -12.25
C TRP A 77 -43.49 34.60 -11.38
N THR A 78 -43.61 35.89 -11.12
CA THR A 78 -44.71 36.46 -10.33
C THR A 78 -45.24 37.70 -11.03
N ILE A 79 -46.54 37.98 -10.83
CA ILE A 79 -47.17 39.21 -11.33
C ILE A 79 -47.44 40.12 -10.15
N ASN A 80 -46.94 41.34 -10.23
CA ASN A 80 -47.28 42.42 -9.31
C ASN A 80 -48.19 43.41 -10.04
N GLN A 81 -49.45 43.49 -9.60
CA GLN A 81 -50.44 44.42 -10.15
C GLN A 81 -50.84 45.43 -9.08
N GLY A 82 -50.58 46.71 -9.34
CA GLY A 82 -50.91 47.80 -8.43
C GLY A 82 -51.34 49.06 -9.17
N ALA A 83 -51.50 50.16 -8.43
CA ALA A 83 -51.90 51.45 -9.00
C ALA A 83 -50.90 51.99 -10.05
N SER A 84 -49.65 51.55 -9.99
CA SER A 84 -48.58 51.92 -10.92
C SER A 84 -48.47 51.02 -12.16
N GLY A 85 -49.38 50.07 -12.34
CA GLY A 85 -49.40 49.15 -13.49
C GLY A 85 -49.16 47.69 -13.13
N LYS A 86 -48.99 46.86 -14.16
CA LYS A 86 -48.72 45.42 -14.09
C LYS A 86 -47.25 45.19 -14.42
N THR A 87 -46.52 44.55 -13.51
CA THR A 87 -45.10 44.20 -13.67
C THR A 87 -44.92 42.71 -13.41
N PHE A 88 -43.87 42.15 -14.00
CA PHE A 88 -43.54 40.73 -13.88
C PHE A 88 -42.14 40.59 -13.30
N ASN A 89 -41.99 39.79 -12.25
CA ASN A 89 -40.68 39.45 -11.73
C ASN A 89 -40.37 38.00 -12.09
N ILE A 90 -39.16 37.75 -12.59
CA ILE A 90 -38.74 36.46 -13.12
C ILE A 90 -37.47 36.04 -12.42
N LYS A 91 -37.41 34.77 -12.00
CA LYS A 91 -36.19 34.15 -11.50
C LYS A 91 -35.73 33.01 -12.39
N ALA A 92 -34.55 33.17 -12.98
CA ALA A 92 -33.82 32.10 -13.65
C ALA A 92 -32.62 31.68 -12.79
N VAL A 93 -32.32 30.38 -12.77
CA VAL A 93 -31.14 29.82 -12.07
C VAL A 93 -30.33 28.97 -13.01
N ASP A 94 -29.04 28.82 -12.77
CA ASP A 94 -28.22 27.89 -13.56
C ASP A 94 -28.70 26.43 -13.38
N PRO A 95 -28.37 25.50 -14.31
CA PRO A 95 -29.00 24.18 -14.33
C PRO A 95 -28.48 23.20 -13.26
N ARG A 96 -27.79 23.66 -12.20
CA ARG A 96 -27.25 22.81 -11.13
C ARG A 96 -28.31 21.93 -10.46
N GLN A 97 -29.51 22.44 -10.26
CA GLN A 97 -30.61 21.66 -9.70
C GLN A 97 -30.95 20.42 -10.53
N LEU A 98 -30.78 20.48 -11.86
CA LEU A 98 -31.00 19.32 -12.73
C LEU A 98 -29.87 18.29 -12.58
N LEU A 99 -28.63 18.75 -12.39
CA LEU A 99 -27.47 17.88 -12.15
C LEU A 99 -27.59 17.16 -10.80
N GLU A 100 -28.11 17.84 -9.78
CA GLU A 100 -28.34 17.26 -8.45
C GLU A 100 -29.46 16.21 -8.47
N ASN A 101 -30.53 16.46 -9.22
CA ASN A 101 -31.65 15.53 -9.37
C ASN A 101 -31.40 14.40 -10.39
N THR A 102 -30.17 14.29 -10.91
CA THR A 102 -29.80 13.25 -11.87
C THR A 102 -28.85 12.26 -11.23
N ILE A 103 -29.25 10.99 -11.20
CA ILE A 103 -28.53 9.92 -10.51
C ILE A 103 -27.68 9.12 -11.49
N ILE A 104 -26.43 8.88 -11.10
CA ILE A 104 -25.51 7.94 -11.73
C ILE A 104 -25.41 6.71 -10.83
N VAL A 105 -25.69 5.53 -11.38
CA VAL A 105 -25.45 4.25 -10.69
C VAL A 105 -24.08 3.74 -11.04
N THR A 106 -23.27 3.58 -10.00
CA THR A 106 -21.85 3.22 -10.07
C THR A 106 -21.59 1.79 -9.59
N ASP A 107 -22.55 1.18 -8.88
CA ASP A 107 -22.48 -0.19 -8.39
C ASP A 107 -23.90 -0.80 -8.24
N SER A 108 -23.98 -2.12 -8.10
CA SER A 108 -25.11 -2.89 -7.56
C SER A 108 -26.34 -3.21 -8.43
N TYR A 109 -26.46 -2.71 -9.67
CA TYR A 109 -27.62 -3.04 -10.53
C TYR A 109 -27.24 -3.42 -11.97
N ILE A 110 -27.52 -4.67 -12.35
CA ILE A 110 -27.45 -5.19 -13.72
C ILE A 110 -28.89 -5.48 -14.16
N GLY A 111 -29.50 -4.55 -14.88
CA GLY A 111 -30.86 -4.69 -15.38
C GLY A 111 -31.22 -3.61 -16.40
N ASP A 112 -32.20 -3.91 -17.25
CA ASP A 112 -32.76 -2.92 -18.18
C ASP A 112 -33.83 -2.06 -17.49
N PRO A 113 -33.90 -0.75 -17.82
CA PRO A 113 -33.08 -0.05 -18.80
C PRO A 113 -31.77 0.52 -18.20
N ILE A 114 -30.67 0.47 -18.97
CA ILE A 114 -29.37 1.10 -18.65
C ILE A 114 -29.47 2.64 -18.54
N ARG A 115 -30.49 3.23 -19.16
CA ARG A 115 -30.79 4.66 -19.12
C ARG A 115 -32.28 4.91 -18.86
N GLY A 116 -32.58 5.86 -17.99
CA GLY A 116 -33.93 6.32 -17.69
C GLY A 116 -34.01 7.84 -17.67
N LEU A 117 -35.16 8.38 -17.28
CA LEU A 117 -35.30 9.81 -17.06
C LEU A 117 -34.46 10.20 -15.82
N ASN A 118 -33.47 11.07 -16.03
CA ASN A 118 -32.54 11.55 -15.00
C ASN A 118 -31.83 10.42 -14.22
N TYR A 119 -31.62 9.29 -14.88
CA TYR A 119 -30.99 8.11 -14.30
C TYR A 119 -30.09 7.43 -15.34
N PHE A 120 -28.82 7.21 -14.98
CA PHE A 120 -27.84 6.60 -15.88
C PHE A 120 -27.05 5.51 -15.15
N ASN A 121 -27.14 4.28 -15.63
CA ASN A 121 -26.45 3.15 -15.05
C ASN A 121 -25.12 2.88 -15.77
N VAL A 122 -24.08 3.54 -15.29
CA VAL A 122 -22.72 3.42 -15.81
C VAL A 122 -22.16 2.01 -15.59
N TYR A 123 -22.49 1.38 -14.46
CA TYR A 123 -22.06 0.02 -14.18
C TYR A 123 -22.63 -0.97 -15.21
N ALA A 124 -23.94 -0.96 -15.44
CA ALA A 124 -24.58 -1.83 -16.42
C ALA A 124 -24.13 -1.56 -17.86
N PHE A 125 -23.72 -0.34 -18.21
CA PHE A 125 -23.17 -0.03 -19.53
C PHE A 125 -21.90 -0.82 -19.84
N TRP A 126 -20.97 -0.89 -18.89
CA TRP A 126 -19.75 -1.66 -19.06
C TRP A 126 -19.99 -3.17 -18.96
N GLU A 127 -20.94 -3.59 -18.13
CA GLU A 127 -21.29 -5.00 -17.93
C GLU A 127 -22.36 -5.52 -18.92
N ASN A 128 -22.78 -4.72 -19.91
CA ASN A 128 -23.91 -5.06 -20.80
C ASN A 128 -23.70 -6.36 -21.60
N SER A 129 -22.45 -6.74 -21.86
CA SER A 129 -22.15 -8.02 -22.51
C SER A 129 -22.54 -9.23 -21.64
N VAL A 130 -22.56 -9.07 -20.32
CA VAL A 130 -22.98 -10.10 -19.36
C VAL A 130 -24.50 -10.31 -19.41
N LEU A 131 -25.28 -9.24 -19.60
CA LEU A 131 -26.74 -9.32 -19.85
C LEU A 131 -27.08 -10.16 -21.08
N ASN A 132 -26.18 -10.22 -22.05
CA ASN A 132 -26.30 -11.03 -23.27
C ASN A 132 -25.72 -12.46 -23.12
N GLY A 133 -25.42 -12.90 -21.90
CA GLY A 133 -24.91 -14.23 -21.60
C GLY A 133 -23.40 -14.43 -21.84
N ASN A 134 -22.65 -13.36 -22.11
CA ASN A 134 -21.20 -13.43 -22.27
C ASN A 134 -20.48 -13.18 -20.93
N CYS A 135 -20.25 -14.25 -20.17
CA CYS A 135 -19.56 -14.20 -18.88
C CYS A 135 -18.07 -13.82 -18.97
N VAL A 136 -17.45 -13.84 -20.16
CA VAL A 136 -16.03 -13.45 -20.35
C VAL A 136 -15.84 -11.93 -20.26
N ALA A 137 -16.91 -11.17 -20.48
CA ALA A 137 -16.88 -9.71 -20.42
C ALA A 137 -17.16 -9.14 -19.02
N PHE A 138 -17.40 -10.00 -18.03
CA PHE A 138 -17.67 -9.59 -16.65
C PHE A 138 -16.45 -8.91 -16.02
N GLY A 139 -16.66 -7.77 -15.38
CA GLY A 139 -15.62 -6.97 -14.73
C GLY A 139 -15.02 -5.88 -15.63
N SER A 140 -15.61 -5.62 -16.80
CA SER A 140 -15.19 -4.53 -17.70
C SER A 140 -15.35 -3.13 -17.10
N SER A 141 -16.26 -3.00 -16.12
CA SER A 141 -16.45 -1.80 -15.30
C SER A 141 -15.26 -1.52 -14.39
N LEU A 142 -14.50 -2.55 -14.00
CA LEU A 142 -13.49 -2.52 -12.94
C LEU A 142 -14.05 -2.00 -11.61
N SER A 143 -15.36 -2.18 -11.39
CA SER A 143 -15.99 -1.89 -10.11
C SER A 143 -15.53 -2.90 -9.05
N GLY A 144 -15.34 -2.43 -7.82
CA GLY A 144 -15.05 -3.27 -6.66
C GLY A 144 -15.57 -2.60 -5.39
N GLU A 145 -15.18 -3.09 -4.21
CA GLU A 145 -15.62 -2.54 -2.92
C GLU A 145 -15.30 -1.04 -2.73
N ARG A 146 -14.29 -0.54 -3.46
CA ARG A 146 -13.88 0.88 -3.46
C ARG A 146 -14.61 1.74 -4.49
N GLY A 147 -15.51 1.15 -5.29
CA GLY A 147 -16.26 1.80 -6.35
C GLY A 147 -15.65 1.63 -7.75
N ILE A 148 -16.13 2.44 -8.70
CA ILE A 148 -15.76 2.38 -10.13
C ILE A 148 -14.73 3.47 -10.48
N PRO A 149 -13.75 3.22 -11.39
CA PRO A 149 -12.82 4.26 -11.82
C PRO A 149 -13.53 5.49 -12.39
N TYR A 150 -13.16 6.68 -11.95
CA TYR A 150 -13.77 7.92 -12.45
C TYR A 150 -13.69 8.07 -13.98
N GLN A 151 -12.55 7.71 -14.57
CA GLN A 151 -12.39 7.75 -16.03
C GLN A 151 -13.39 6.84 -16.75
N LYS A 152 -13.73 5.68 -16.17
CA LYS A 152 -14.77 4.78 -16.70
C LYS A 152 -16.16 5.39 -16.59
N VAL A 153 -16.42 6.18 -15.54
CA VAL A 153 -17.69 6.92 -15.37
C VAL A 153 -17.85 7.97 -16.45
N ILE A 154 -16.86 8.86 -16.62
CA ILE A 154 -16.93 9.93 -17.62
C ILE A 154 -16.96 9.36 -19.04
N GLN A 155 -16.18 8.32 -19.34
CA GLN A 155 -16.22 7.65 -20.64
C GLN A 155 -17.60 7.05 -20.94
N ALA A 156 -18.22 6.37 -19.97
CA ALA A 156 -19.57 5.84 -20.14
C ALA A 156 -20.59 6.95 -20.38
N LEU A 157 -20.57 8.02 -19.57
CA LEU A 157 -21.49 9.14 -19.70
C LEU A 157 -21.30 9.88 -21.04
N THR A 158 -20.06 10.07 -21.48
CA THR A 158 -19.76 10.66 -22.79
C THR A 158 -20.32 9.79 -23.93
N ASN A 159 -20.17 8.47 -23.85
CA ASN A 159 -20.69 7.55 -24.86
C ASN A 159 -22.22 7.41 -24.84
N MET A 160 -22.83 7.54 -23.66
CA MET A 160 -24.29 7.50 -23.50
C MET A 160 -24.96 8.76 -24.05
N ASP A 161 -24.25 9.89 -24.07
CA ASP A 161 -24.76 11.22 -24.42
C ASP A 161 -26.11 11.53 -23.73
N PRO A 162 -26.13 11.55 -22.38
CA PRO A 162 -27.37 11.58 -21.63
C PRO A 162 -28.10 12.92 -21.76
N THR A 163 -29.40 12.82 -22.02
CA THR A 163 -30.34 13.92 -21.93
C THR A 163 -31.04 13.88 -20.58
N ILE A 164 -30.95 14.98 -19.83
CA ILE A 164 -31.67 15.17 -18.56
C ILE A 164 -32.91 16.04 -18.79
N TYR A 165 -33.91 15.88 -17.94
CA TYR A 165 -35.21 16.51 -18.07
C TYR A 165 -35.55 17.32 -16.83
N SER A 166 -36.11 18.51 -17.05
CA SER A 166 -36.80 19.25 -15.99
C SER A 166 -38.10 18.55 -15.58
N PRO A 167 -38.68 18.86 -14.41
CA PRO A 167 -39.97 18.33 -13.98
C PRO A 167 -41.13 18.59 -14.96
N THR A 168 -40.98 19.61 -15.81
CA THR A 168 -41.97 20.01 -16.83
C THR A 168 -41.66 19.46 -18.23
N GLY A 169 -40.63 18.61 -18.35
CA GLY A 169 -40.37 17.83 -19.56
C GLY A 169 -39.41 18.49 -20.57
N TYR A 170 -38.87 19.67 -20.28
CA TYR A 170 -37.81 20.25 -21.11
C TYR A 170 -36.52 19.44 -20.99
N ALA A 171 -35.91 19.16 -22.14
CA ALA A 171 -34.70 18.36 -22.28
C ALA A 171 -33.44 19.24 -22.27
N TYR A 172 -32.38 18.73 -21.65
CA TYR A 172 -31.08 19.37 -21.53
C TYR A 172 -29.99 18.34 -21.79
N ARG A 173 -28.92 18.72 -22.49
CA ARG A 173 -27.76 17.84 -22.73
C ARG A 173 -26.60 18.27 -21.85
N VAL A 174 -25.94 17.31 -21.20
CA VAL A 174 -24.76 17.59 -20.37
C VAL A 174 -23.50 17.30 -21.17
N ASP A 175 -22.62 18.30 -21.31
CA ASP A 175 -21.32 18.12 -21.95
C ASP A 175 -20.28 17.62 -20.94
N PHE A 176 -20.13 16.30 -20.82
CA PHE A 176 -19.12 15.67 -19.97
C PHE A 176 -17.68 15.90 -20.44
N GLY A 177 -17.45 16.41 -21.66
CA GLY A 177 -16.13 16.85 -22.11
C GLY A 177 -15.58 18.05 -21.33
N THR A 178 -16.46 18.76 -20.62
CA THR A 178 -16.08 19.91 -19.77
C THR A 178 -15.77 19.53 -18.32
N PHE A 179 -15.92 18.26 -17.94
CA PHE A 179 -15.57 17.77 -16.61
C PHE A 179 -14.05 17.66 -16.42
N PRO A 180 -13.53 17.66 -15.19
CA PRO A 180 -12.09 17.57 -14.93
C PRO A 180 -11.46 16.25 -15.43
N THR A 181 -10.41 16.30 -16.26
CA THR A 181 -9.87 15.12 -16.97
C THR A 181 -8.55 14.54 -16.46
N ASN A 182 -7.90 15.17 -15.47
CA ASN A 182 -6.52 14.82 -15.05
C ASN A 182 -6.44 14.09 -13.69
N LEU A 183 -7.45 13.29 -13.34
CA LEU A 183 -7.41 12.47 -12.14
C LEU A 183 -6.54 11.22 -12.35
N PRO A 184 -5.80 10.76 -11.31
CA PRO A 184 -5.08 9.50 -11.36
C PRO A 184 -6.00 8.32 -11.67
N GLU A 185 -5.51 7.33 -12.43
CA GLU A 185 -6.28 6.17 -12.87
C GLU A 185 -6.87 5.34 -11.70
N TYR A 186 -6.26 5.42 -10.51
CA TYR A 186 -6.72 4.75 -9.31
C TYR A 186 -7.83 5.49 -8.55
N TYR A 187 -8.19 6.72 -8.92
CA TYR A 187 -9.31 7.40 -8.27
C TYR A 187 -10.63 6.67 -8.57
N ARG A 188 -11.42 6.41 -7.52
CA ARG A 188 -12.65 5.63 -7.58
C ARG A 188 -13.80 6.47 -7.06
N VAL A 189 -14.94 6.36 -7.74
CA VAL A 189 -16.21 6.94 -7.32
C VAL A 189 -16.96 5.89 -6.52
N SER A 190 -17.21 6.18 -5.24
CA SER A 190 -17.90 5.26 -4.35
C SER A 190 -19.36 5.06 -4.77
N GLY A 191 -19.86 3.84 -4.60
CA GLY A 191 -21.25 3.46 -4.89
C GLY A 191 -22.15 3.45 -3.65
N PRO A 192 -23.45 3.09 -3.81
CA PRO A 192 -24.05 2.51 -5.01
C PRO A 192 -24.50 3.51 -6.09
N ALA A 193 -24.74 4.76 -5.72
CA ALA A 193 -25.20 5.81 -6.62
C ALA A 193 -24.74 7.19 -6.15
N ILE A 194 -24.58 8.12 -7.09
CA ILE A 194 -24.12 9.50 -6.85
C ILE A 194 -24.84 10.46 -7.81
N SER A 195 -25.11 11.72 -7.41
CA SER A 195 -25.65 12.72 -8.34
C SER A 195 -24.56 13.23 -9.29
N ILE A 196 -24.93 13.80 -10.45
CA ILE A 196 -23.93 14.43 -11.34
C ILE A 196 -23.24 15.59 -10.61
N LEU A 197 -23.99 16.37 -9.82
CA LEU A 197 -23.44 17.50 -9.08
C LEU A 197 -22.48 17.06 -7.97
N GLN A 198 -22.83 16.02 -7.20
CA GLN A 198 -21.95 15.47 -6.16
C GLN A 198 -20.67 14.90 -6.77
N LEU A 199 -20.78 14.17 -7.89
CA LEU A 199 -19.62 13.67 -8.63
C LEU A 199 -18.68 14.82 -9.04
N LEU A 200 -19.24 15.92 -9.54
CA LEU A 200 -18.46 17.10 -9.91
C LEU A 200 -17.79 17.75 -8.69
N GLN A 201 -18.52 17.90 -7.58
CA GLN A 201 -18.00 18.47 -6.33
C GLN A 201 -16.84 17.65 -5.79
N ASP A 202 -17.00 16.33 -5.63
CA ASP A 202 -15.96 15.45 -5.07
C ASP A 202 -14.66 15.51 -5.87
N VAL A 203 -14.77 15.55 -7.19
CA VAL A 203 -13.63 15.61 -8.10
C VAL A 203 -12.93 16.97 -8.04
N CYS A 204 -13.70 18.06 -8.09
CA CYS A 204 -13.17 19.42 -7.98
C CYS A 204 -12.46 19.63 -6.63
N ASP A 205 -13.04 19.13 -5.54
CA ASP A 205 -12.48 19.17 -4.18
C ASP A 205 -11.10 18.53 -4.09
N ILE A 206 -10.90 17.40 -4.78
CA ILE A 206 -9.63 16.67 -4.78
C ILE A 206 -8.60 17.34 -5.68
N MET A 207 -9.03 17.87 -6.82
CA MET A 207 -8.14 18.53 -7.79
C MET A 207 -7.72 19.93 -7.35
N GLY A 208 -8.44 20.53 -6.40
CA GLY A 208 -8.25 21.91 -5.98
C GLY A 208 -8.86 22.89 -6.98
N TYR A 209 -10.02 22.54 -7.53
CA TYR A 209 -10.80 23.40 -8.42
C TYR A 209 -12.07 23.86 -7.72
N ASP A 210 -12.54 25.05 -8.08
CA ASP A 210 -13.93 25.46 -7.92
C ASP A 210 -14.61 25.42 -9.30
N PHE A 211 -15.93 25.49 -9.35
CA PHE A 211 -16.65 25.42 -10.62
C PHE A 211 -17.89 26.29 -10.66
N TYR A 212 -18.30 26.64 -11.87
CA TYR A 212 -19.59 27.24 -12.18
C TYR A 212 -20.25 26.48 -13.33
N VAL A 213 -21.57 26.56 -13.43
CA VAL A 213 -22.35 25.83 -14.42
C VAL A 213 -23.01 26.82 -15.37
N ASN A 214 -22.83 26.59 -16.67
CA ASN A 214 -23.39 27.42 -17.73
C ASN A 214 -24.40 26.63 -18.56
N LEU A 215 -25.49 27.30 -18.93
CA LEU A 215 -26.40 26.82 -19.97
C LEU A 215 -26.17 27.58 -21.26
N ASN A 216 -25.66 26.90 -22.29
CA ASN A 216 -25.43 27.47 -23.61
C ASN A 216 -26.63 27.21 -24.52
N TYR A 217 -26.72 27.99 -25.61
CA TYR A 217 -27.70 27.78 -26.68
C TYR A 217 -27.71 26.32 -27.16
N GLY A 218 -28.92 25.80 -27.44
CA GLY A 218 -29.11 24.39 -27.74
C GLY A 218 -29.22 23.51 -26.50
N GLU A 219 -29.56 24.10 -25.35
CA GLU A 219 -29.86 23.42 -24.10
C GLU A 219 -28.67 22.60 -23.57
N ILE A 220 -27.45 23.10 -23.83
CA ILE A 220 -26.20 22.40 -23.48
C ILE A 220 -25.67 22.93 -22.15
N ILE A 221 -25.59 22.06 -21.17
CA ILE A 221 -24.98 22.32 -19.88
C ILE A 221 -23.47 22.09 -19.99
N THR A 222 -22.70 23.11 -19.63
CA THR A 222 -21.23 23.07 -19.63
C THR A 222 -20.69 23.48 -18.26
N ILE A 223 -19.56 22.91 -17.88
CA ILE A 223 -18.88 23.20 -16.62
C ILE A 223 -17.70 24.13 -16.88
N GLY A 224 -17.67 25.25 -16.16
CA GLY A 224 -16.50 26.12 -16.09
C GLY A 224 -15.69 25.79 -14.84
N LEU A 225 -14.39 25.53 -15.00
CA LEU A 225 -13.48 25.22 -13.90
C LEU A 225 -12.64 26.44 -13.54
N ILE A 226 -12.46 26.66 -12.24
CA ILE A 226 -11.62 27.71 -11.68
C ILE A 226 -10.49 27.03 -10.91
N ASP A 227 -9.26 27.20 -11.37
CA ASP A 227 -8.09 26.67 -10.67
C ASP A 227 -7.81 27.50 -9.42
N LEU A 228 -7.96 26.90 -8.23
CA LEU A 228 -7.67 27.59 -6.97
C LEU A 228 -6.17 27.78 -6.74
N LYS A 229 -5.31 27.03 -7.44
CA LYS A 229 -3.85 27.21 -7.40
C LYS A 229 -3.41 28.43 -8.20
N ILE A 230 -4.16 28.75 -9.25
CA ILE A 230 -3.89 29.87 -10.15
C ILE A 230 -5.19 30.68 -10.25
N PRO A 231 -5.54 31.46 -9.20
CA PRO A 231 -6.74 32.26 -9.23
C PRO A 231 -6.71 33.16 -10.48
N PRO A 232 -7.86 33.34 -11.17
CA PRO A 232 -7.90 34.14 -12.38
C PRO A 232 -7.33 35.54 -12.12
N ALA A 233 -6.58 36.06 -13.09
CA ALA A 233 -6.11 37.43 -13.06
C ALA A 233 -7.30 38.35 -12.78
N SER A 234 -7.14 39.29 -11.84
CA SER A 234 -8.20 40.08 -11.20
C SER A 234 -9.39 40.42 -12.11
N PHE A 235 -10.59 40.55 -11.52
CA PHE A 235 -11.78 41.16 -12.13
C PHE A 235 -11.57 42.61 -12.67
N GLY A 236 -10.34 43.13 -12.68
CA GLY A 236 -9.97 44.44 -13.20
C GLY A 236 -10.51 44.73 -14.61
N SER A 237 -10.51 43.74 -15.51
CA SER A 237 -11.09 43.95 -16.85
C SER A 237 -12.60 44.19 -16.84
N ILE A 238 -13.33 43.62 -15.88
CA ILE A 238 -14.75 43.88 -15.67
C ILE A 238 -14.95 45.24 -15.00
N ILE A 239 -14.14 45.56 -13.99
CA ILE A 239 -14.18 46.86 -13.30
C ILE A 239 -13.92 47.99 -14.32
N ASP A 240 -12.87 47.88 -15.13
CA ASP A 240 -12.49 48.84 -16.16
C ASP A 240 -13.58 49.01 -17.24
N ALA A 241 -14.37 47.97 -17.51
CA ALA A 241 -15.44 48.02 -18.49
C ALA A 241 -16.65 48.85 -18.01
N TYR A 242 -16.82 49.01 -16.70
CA TYR A 242 -17.92 49.79 -16.09
C TYR A 242 -17.45 51.13 -15.50
N ASP A 243 -16.14 51.38 -15.44
CA ASP A 243 -15.58 52.65 -14.99
C ASP A 243 -16.03 53.80 -15.90
N GLY A 244 -16.63 54.82 -15.29
CA GLY A 244 -17.22 55.98 -16.00
C GLY A 244 -18.59 55.73 -16.67
N ILE A 245 -19.13 54.50 -16.63
CA ILE A 245 -20.47 54.17 -17.15
C ILE A 245 -21.46 53.91 -16.01
N ALA A 246 -21.03 53.22 -14.97
CA ALA A 246 -21.86 52.94 -13.80
C ALA A 246 -22.10 54.21 -12.98
N THR A 247 -23.34 54.42 -12.54
CA THR A 247 -23.69 55.52 -11.61
C THR A 247 -23.07 55.33 -10.23
N GLU A 248 -22.91 54.08 -9.81
CA GLU A 248 -22.28 53.70 -8.56
C GLU A 248 -21.54 52.37 -8.77
N LEU A 249 -20.28 52.30 -8.34
CA LEU A 249 -19.43 51.12 -8.48
C LEU A 249 -18.72 50.86 -7.14
N SER A 250 -18.86 49.65 -6.60
CA SER A 250 -18.21 49.23 -5.36
C SER A 250 -17.54 47.87 -5.58
N TYR A 251 -16.25 47.76 -5.25
CA TYR A 251 -15.47 46.53 -5.38
C TYR A 251 -14.43 46.44 -4.26
N GLY A 252 -13.97 45.23 -3.96
CA GLY A 252 -12.99 44.95 -2.92
C GLY A 252 -12.35 43.58 -3.10
N GLN A 253 -11.41 43.24 -2.22
CA GLN A 253 -10.78 41.92 -2.16
C GLN A 253 -10.97 41.35 -0.76
N GLU A 254 -11.29 40.06 -0.67
CA GLU A 254 -11.33 39.32 0.58
C GLU A 254 -10.40 38.11 0.53
N LEU A 255 -9.84 37.74 1.69
CA LEU A 255 -9.02 36.54 1.81
C LEU A 255 -9.95 35.33 1.99
N ARG A 256 -9.92 34.37 1.06
CA ARG A 256 -10.56 33.07 1.27
C ARG A 256 -9.71 32.20 2.19
N ASN A 257 -10.27 31.79 3.33
CA ASN A 257 -9.61 30.95 4.34
C ASN A 257 -9.86 29.44 4.12
N GLU A 258 -10.10 29.00 2.89
CA GLU A 258 -10.29 27.57 2.61
C GLU A 258 -9.00 26.76 2.90
N ILE A 259 -9.17 25.58 3.50
CA ILE A 259 -8.07 24.66 3.79
C ILE A 259 -7.58 24.07 2.47
N THR A 260 -6.35 24.40 2.05
CA THR A 260 -5.68 23.70 0.94
C THR A 260 -5.46 22.23 1.31
N LYS A 261 -6.15 21.32 0.62
CA LYS A 261 -6.06 19.88 0.86
C LYS A 261 -4.90 19.29 0.04
N THR A 262 -3.97 18.60 0.68
CA THR A 262 -2.97 17.75 0.01
C THR A 262 -3.41 16.30 0.19
N VAL A 263 -3.70 15.59 -0.90
CA VAL A 263 -4.06 14.16 -0.86
C VAL A 263 -2.80 13.32 -1.06
N LEU A 264 -2.43 12.57 -0.02
CA LEU A 264 -1.39 11.53 -0.05
C LEU A 264 -2.08 10.20 0.28
N LEU A 265 -2.13 9.26 -0.67
CA LEU A 265 -2.69 7.93 -0.47
C LEU A 265 -1.67 6.87 -0.89
N GLY A 266 -1.16 6.14 0.11
CA GLY A 266 -0.31 4.96 -0.06
C GLY A 266 0.10 4.39 1.30
N GLU A 267 -0.18 3.10 1.53
CA GLU A 267 0.43 2.29 2.60
C GLU A 267 1.29 1.20 1.94
N TYR A 268 2.23 0.63 2.69
CA TYR A 268 3.01 -0.52 2.24
C TYR A 268 2.10 -1.74 2.01
N GLN A 269 2.27 -2.43 0.87
CA GLN A 269 1.57 -3.69 0.60
C GLN A 269 2.15 -4.79 1.50
N HIS A 270 1.29 -5.47 2.26
CA HIS A 270 1.67 -6.63 3.07
C HIS A 270 1.01 -7.88 2.49
N TYR A 271 1.80 -8.93 2.28
CA TYR A 271 1.30 -10.23 1.82
C TYR A 271 2.02 -11.36 2.56
N LEU A 272 1.34 -12.50 2.70
CA LEU A 272 1.92 -13.70 3.31
C LEU A 272 2.53 -14.58 2.24
N SER A 273 3.79 -14.96 2.44
CA SER A 273 4.48 -15.93 1.59
C SER A 273 4.54 -17.28 2.29
N ARG A 274 3.99 -18.32 1.66
CA ARG A 274 4.21 -19.69 2.12
C ARG A 274 5.60 -20.12 1.68
N VAL A 275 6.41 -20.60 2.63
CA VAL A 275 7.69 -21.22 2.31
C VAL A 275 7.72 -22.65 2.85
N THR A 276 8.28 -23.56 2.06
CA THR A 276 8.31 -25.01 2.38
C THR A 276 9.70 -25.51 2.76
N ARG A 277 10.73 -24.68 2.58
CA ARG A 277 12.13 -25.05 2.81
C ARG A 277 12.70 -24.15 3.88
N PHE A 278 13.14 -24.70 5.00
CA PHE A 278 13.88 -23.95 6.01
C PHE A 278 15.07 -24.79 6.50
N ASN A 279 16.12 -24.12 6.94
CA ASN A 279 17.34 -24.73 7.43
C ASN A 279 17.75 -24.10 8.76
N TYR A 280 18.56 -24.79 9.56
CA TYR A 280 19.13 -24.20 10.77
C TYR A 280 20.01 -23.00 10.41
N PHE A 281 19.90 -21.94 11.21
CA PHE A 281 20.66 -20.71 11.00
C PHE A 281 21.59 -20.47 12.18
N PHE A 282 22.90 -20.37 11.92
CA PHE A 282 23.94 -20.19 12.94
C PHE A 282 24.60 -18.80 12.86
N GLY A 283 23.80 -17.79 12.57
CA GLY A 283 24.24 -16.42 12.37
C GLY A 283 24.87 -16.20 11.00
N GLU A 284 25.56 -15.07 10.85
CA GLU A 284 26.19 -14.66 9.60
C GLU A 284 27.71 -14.54 9.80
N ASP A 285 28.46 -14.77 8.72
CA ASP A 285 29.90 -14.57 8.67
C ASP A 285 30.24 -13.58 7.56
N LEU A 286 31.18 -12.66 7.83
CA LEU A 286 31.69 -11.75 6.82
C LEU A 286 32.78 -12.45 6.00
N ILE A 287 32.50 -12.74 4.73
CA ILE A 287 33.43 -13.39 3.80
C ILE A 287 33.50 -12.52 2.54
N ASN A 288 34.71 -12.11 2.14
CA ASN A 288 34.92 -11.23 0.98
C ASN A 288 34.06 -9.95 1.00
N ASN A 289 33.89 -9.35 2.20
CA ASN A 289 33.09 -8.15 2.44
C ASN A 289 31.57 -8.33 2.21
N GLU A 290 31.08 -9.58 2.19
CA GLU A 290 29.66 -9.91 2.14
C GLU A 290 29.27 -10.77 3.35
N TYR A 291 28.12 -10.47 3.96
CA TYR A 291 27.56 -11.29 5.03
C TYR A 291 26.93 -12.54 4.42
N ILE A 292 27.48 -13.71 4.77
CA ILE A 292 27.01 -15.00 4.30
C ILE A 292 26.34 -15.73 5.48
N PRO A 293 25.08 -16.17 5.34
CA PRO A 293 24.41 -16.93 6.39
C PRO A 293 25.08 -18.28 6.61
N VAL A 294 25.30 -18.64 7.87
CA VAL A 294 25.88 -19.91 8.26
C VAL A 294 24.79 -20.95 8.39
N VAL A 295 24.71 -21.83 7.39
CA VAL A 295 23.75 -22.93 7.32
C VAL A 295 24.47 -24.28 7.23
N PRO A 296 23.79 -25.38 7.61
CA PRO A 296 24.27 -26.73 7.34
C PRO A 296 24.58 -26.94 5.85
N TYR A 297 25.80 -27.41 5.56
CA TYR A 297 26.26 -27.66 4.17
C TYR A 297 26.46 -29.14 3.85
N ARG A 298 26.46 -30.01 4.87
CA ARG A 298 26.63 -31.45 4.72
C ARG A 298 25.89 -32.17 5.84
N TYR A 299 25.25 -33.30 5.51
CA TYR A 299 24.55 -34.16 6.45
C TYR A 299 25.19 -35.56 6.46
N ASP A 300 25.15 -36.22 7.62
CA ASP A 300 25.47 -37.63 7.79
C ASP A 300 24.47 -38.30 8.75
N ILE A 301 24.69 -39.58 9.06
CA ILE A 301 23.78 -40.36 9.91
C ILE A 301 23.71 -39.84 11.36
N CYS A 302 24.68 -39.03 11.79
CA CYS A 302 24.81 -38.55 13.15
C CYS A 302 24.48 -37.05 13.29
N GLY A 303 24.20 -36.36 12.18
CA GLY A 303 23.85 -34.95 12.19
C GLY A 303 24.28 -34.19 10.94
N PHE A 304 24.69 -32.95 11.14
CA PHE A 304 25.15 -32.06 10.07
C PHE A 304 26.42 -31.29 10.39
N TRP A 305 27.01 -30.69 9.37
CA TRP A 305 28.21 -29.86 9.44
C TRP A 305 27.90 -28.43 9.04
N ILE A 306 28.46 -27.48 9.77
CA ILE A 306 28.44 -26.05 9.45
C ILE A 306 29.86 -25.54 9.16
N ARG A 307 29.98 -24.43 8.43
CA ARG A 307 31.23 -23.70 8.22
C ARG A 307 31.15 -22.37 8.95
N LYS A 308 32.04 -22.13 9.92
CA LYS A 308 32.02 -20.92 10.73
C LYS A 308 33.38 -20.22 10.72
N MET A 309 33.35 -18.90 10.52
CA MET A 309 34.48 -18.02 10.75
C MET A 309 34.60 -17.76 12.25
N ILE A 310 35.81 -17.85 12.75
CA ILE A 310 36.10 -17.73 14.19
C ILE A 310 36.83 -16.43 14.52
N THR A 311 36.78 -15.42 13.67
CA THR A 311 37.53 -14.16 13.83
C THR A 311 37.38 -13.57 15.23
N SER A 312 36.14 -13.46 15.74
CA SER A 312 35.88 -12.93 17.08
C SER A 312 36.42 -13.82 18.19
N LEU A 313 36.33 -15.14 18.05
CA LEU A 313 36.94 -16.08 19.00
C LEU A 313 38.47 -15.94 18.97
N ASN A 314 39.07 -15.92 17.79
CA ASN A 314 40.51 -15.94 17.61
C ASN A 314 41.21 -14.71 18.23
N LEU A 315 40.54 -13.55 18.19
CA LEU A 315 40.99 -12.32 18.86
C LEU A 315 41.00 -12.42 20.40
N THR A 316 40.24 -13.35 20.97
CA THR A 316 40.14 -13.54 22.42
C THR A 316 41.09 -14.62 22.95
N LEU A 317 41.76 -15.37 22.07
CA LEU A 317 42.64 -16.46 22.47
C LEU A 317 44.05 -15.96 22.75
N ASP A 318 44.69 -16.50 23.79
CA ASP A 318 46.09 -16.25 24.11
C ASP A 318 47.00 -16.95 23.08
N LYS A 319 46.59 -18.14 22.61
CA LYS A 319 47.17 -18.84 21.47
C LYS A 319 46.17 -18.91 20.31
N PRO A 320 46.15 -17.91 19.40
CA PRO A 320 45.22 -17.91 18.27
C PRO A 320 45.51 -19.05 17.29
N PHE A 321 44.46 -19.52 16.63
CA PHE A 321 44.53 -20.46 15.52
C PHE A 321 45.27 -19.85 14.31
N PRO A 322 45.87 -20.69 13.45
CA PRO A 322 46.63 -20.24 12.27
C PRO A 322 45.79 -19.48 11.22
N SER A 323 44.48 -19.65 11.20
CA SER A 323 43.57 -18.90 10.33
C SER A 323 42.24 -18.62 11.04
N ASN A 324 41.43 -17.71 10.49
CA ASN A 324 40.10 -17.40 11.01
C ASN A 324 38.99 -18.31 10.46
N GLY A 325 39.34 -19.35 9.69
CA GLY A 325 38.40 -20.27 9.06
C GLY A 325 38.30 -20.12 7.53
N PRO A 326 37.22 -20.64 6.90
CA PRO A 326 36.07 -21.26 7.54
C PRO A 326 36.40 -22.62 8.16
N TYR A 327 36.05 -22.81 9.44
CA TYR A 327 36.22 -24.09 10.14
C TYR A 327 34.94 -24.92 10.10
N THR A 328 35.07 -26.25 9.99
CA THR A 328 33.93 -27.16 9.97
C THR A 328 33.64 -27.69 11.37
N ILE A 329 32.42 -27.44 11.86
CA ILE A 329 31.94 -27.86 13.18
C ILE A 329 30.80 -28.84 12.97
N HIS A 330 30.81 -29.97 13.68
CA HIS A 330 29.73 -30.95 13.59
C HIS A 330 28.63 -30.65 14.62
N GLU A 331 27.39 -31.00 14.30
CA GLU A 331 26.25 -30.86 15.20
C GLU A 331 26.50 -31.56 16.55
N LEU A 332 27.13 -32.74 16.55
CA LEU A 332 27.46 -33.42 17.80
C LEU A 332 28.46 -32.64 18.67
N ASP A 333 29.32 -31.81 18.08
CA ASP A 333 30.22 -30.93 18.87
C ASP A 333 29.39 -29.86 19.60
N ILE A 334 28.39 -29.31 18.92
CA ILE A 334 27.44 -28.34 19.49
C ILE A 334 26.62 -29.00 20.60
N ARG A 335 26.01 -30.16 20.34
CA ARG A 335 25.22 -30.91 21.33
C ARG A 335 26.07 -31.32 22.54
N ALA A 336 27.31 -31.78 22.32
CA ALA A 336 28.22 -32.11 23.40
C ALA A 336 28.55 -30.88 24.25
N ALA A 337 28.84 -29.73 23.61
CA ALA A 337 29.15 -28.48 24.32
C ALA A 337 27.97 -27.96 25.15
N MET A 338 26.75 -28.09 24.63
CA MET A 338 25.52 -27.76 25.37
C MET A 338 25.27 -28.70 26.55
N SER A 339 25.66 -29.98 26.44
CA SER A 339 25.46 -30.97 27.50
C SER A 339 26.47 -30.82 28.64
N SER A 340 27.77 -30.83 28.34
CA SER A 340 28.81 -30.53 29.33
C SER A 340 30.15 -30.18 28.68
N GLN A 341 30.94 -29.38 29.39
CA GLN A 341 32.28 -29.02 28.94
C GLN A 341 33.21 -30.24 28.85
N ASP A 342 33.12 -31.17 29.81
CA ASP A 342 33.94 -32.37 29.84
C ASP A 342 33.66 -33.29 28.64
N LEU A 343 32.37 -33.52 28.33
CA LEU A 343 31.97 -34.36 27.19
C LEU A 343 32.44 -33.76 25.86
N TRP A 344 32.30 -32.44 25.70
CA TRP A 344 32.82 -31.73 24.55
C TRP A 344 34.34 -31.81 24.45
N ARG A 345 35.04 -31.66 25.58
CA ARG A 345 36.51 -31.74 25.64
C ARG A 345 37.01 -33.13 25.24
N GLU A 346 36.40 -34.19 25.75
CA GLU A 346 36.71 -35.56 25.36
C GLU A 346 36.51 -35.77 23.86
N ARG A 347 35.41 -35.24 23.34
CA ARG A 347 35.08 -35.33 21.91
C ARG A 347 36.12 -34.60 21.05
N VAL A 348 36.42 -33.34 21.33
CA VAL A 348 37.30 -32.53 20.48
C VAL A 348 38.75 -33.03 20.47
N MET A 349 39.20 -33.60 21.59
CA MET A 349 40.56 -34.14 21.75
C MET A 349 40.74 -35.54 21.13
N SER A 350 39.65 -36.22 20.76
CA SER A 350 39.71 -37.52 20.07
C SER A 350 40.22 -37.38 18.64
N ASP A 351 41.23 -38.18 18.26
CA ASP A 351 41.82 -38.18 16.92
C ASP A 351 40.96 -38.89 15.87
N THR A 352 40.02 -39.72 16.31
CA THR A 352 39.04 -40.41 15.45
C THR A 352 37.98 -39.48 14.87
N ILE A 353 37.78 -38.30 15.49
CA ILE A 353 36.72 -37.36 15.12
C ILE A 353 37.22 -36.40 14.03
N LYS A 354 36.48 -36.41 12.92
CA LYS A 354 36.71 -35.57 11.74
C LYS A 354 36.24 -34.13 12.01
N GLY A 355 36.69 -33.19 11.18
CA GLY A 355 36.35 -31.76 11.27
C GLY A 355 37.58 -30.87 11.35
N THR A 356 37.61 -29.79 10.58
CA THR A 356 38.77 -28.90 10.55
C THR A 356 38.90 -28.09 11.84
N PHE A 357 37.80 -27.80 12.54
CA PHE A 357 37.84 -27.10 13.82
C PHE A 357 38.49 -27.96 14.91
N ASN A 358 38.00 -29.19 15.07
CA ASN A 358 38.52 -30.12 16.07
C ASN A 358 40.00 -30.45 15.80
N LYS A 359 40.39 -30.60 14.52
CA LYS A 359 41.79 -30.75 14.14
C LYS A 359 42.61 -29.52 14.53
N ALA A 360 42.14 -28.31 14.24
CA ALA A 360 42.85 -27.08 14.57
C ALA A 360 43.05 -26.93 16.08
N ILE A 361 42.07 -27.31 16.90
CA ILE A 361 42.20 -27.35 18.37
C ILE A 361 43.31 -28.31 18.79
N ARG A 362 43.34 -29.53 18.24
CA ARG A 362 44.38 -30.51 18.54
C ARG A 362 45.78 -30.06 18.10
N ASP A 363 45.89 -29.45 16.91
CA ASP A 363 47.16 -28.97 16.38
C ASP A 363 47.70 -27.78 17.20
N ASN A 364 46.80 -26.92 17.70
CA ASN A 364 47.18 -25.73 18.46
C ASN A 364 47.63 -26.10 19.89
N TRP A 365 47.14 -27.20 20.45
CA TRP A 365 47.52 -27.67 21.79
C TRP A 365 47.85 -29.17 21.82
N PRO A 366 49.00 -29.58 21.25
CA PRO A 366 49.37 -30.99 21.13
C PRO A 366 49.59 -31.68 22.48
N ASP A 367 50.07 -30.94 23.49
CA ASP A 367 50.32 -31.48 24.84
C ASP A 367 49.02 -31.94 25.52
N ALA A 368 47.93 -31.21 25.31
CA ALA A 368 46.62 -31.58 25.84
C ALA A 368 46.04 -32.86 25.22
N VAL A 369 46.38 -33.13 23.96
CA VAL A 369 46.02 -34.37 23.26
C VAL A 369 46.82 -35.54 23.83
N ALA A 370 48.10 -35.33 24.16
CA ALA A 370 48.95 -36.34 24.79
C ALA A 370 48.42 -36.71 26.20
N ASP A 371 48.02 -35.72 26.99
CA ASP A 371 47.40 -35.94 28.31
C ASP A 371 46.06 -36.69 28.19
N HIS A 372 45.21 -36.31 27.24
CA HIS A 372 43.95 -37.01 26.97
C HIS A 372 44.19 -38.48 26.58
N ARG A 373 45.19 -38.76 25.75
CA ARG A 373 45.59 -40.14 25.39
C ARG A 373 46.06 -40.93 26.60
N LEU A 374 46.79 -40.30 27.53
CA LEU A 374 47.25 -40.94 28.76
C LEU A 374 46.06 -41.31 29.67
N ILE A 375 45.09 -40.40 29.80
CA ILE A 375 43.85 -40.63 30.57
C ILE A 375 43.00 -41.74 29.93
N GLN A 376 42.79 -41.72 28.61
CA GLN A 376 42.05 -42.78 27.92
C GLN A 376 42.76 -44.13 28.02
N LYS A 377 44.09 -44.17 27.88
CA LYS A 377 44.88 -45.40 28.05
C LYS A 377 44.72 -45.95 29.48
N ASN A 378 44.73 -45.09 30.49
CA ASN A 378 44.52 -45.50 31.87
C ASN A 378 43.08 -45.96 32.13
N LEU A 379 42.06 -45.30 31.57
CA LEU A 379 40.65 -45.72 31.68
C LEU A 379 40.39 -47.07 30.97
N ASN A 380 40.94 -47.25 29.77
CA ASN A 380 40.80 -48.51 29.02
C ASN A 380 41.57 -49.67 29.69
N ASN A 381 42.68 -49.38 30.36
CA ASN A 381 43.40 -50.36 31.18
C ASN A 381 42.67 -50.71 32.48
N VAL A 382 41.86 -49.79 33.03
CA VAL A 382 41.03 -50.02 34.22
C VAL A 382 39.72 -50.72 33.86
N GLY A 383 39.20 -50.56 32.64
CA GLY A 383 38.03 -51.31 32.13
C GLY A 383 38.25 -52.83 31.98
N GLY A 384 39.51 -53.30 32.08
CA GLY A 384 39.87 -54.72 32.13
C GLY A 384 40.04 -55.28 33.56
N ALA A 385 39.94 -54.45 34.60
CA ALA A 385 40.14 -54.89 35.97
C ALA A 385 39.13 -54.21 36.92
N LEU A 386 38.14 -55.00 37.33
CA LEU A 386 37.34 -54.77 38.53
C LEU A 386 38.27 -54.76 39.77
N ASP A 387 38.86 -53.61 40.10
CA ASP A 387 39.20 -53.29 41.48
C ASP A 387 39.26 -51.77 41.69
N VAL A 388 38.10 -51.20 41.99
CA VAL A 388 37.92 -49.83 42.44
C VAL A 388 38.13 -49.83 43.94
N THR A 389 39.17 -49.15 44.46
CA THR A 389 39.01 -48.36 45.72
C THR A 389 40.15 -47.42 46.14
N GLN A 390 41.38 -47.42 45.57
CA GLN A 390 42.42 -46.52 46.13
C GLN A 390 43.22 -45.62 45.17
N ASN A 391 43.29 -45.90 43.86
CA ASN A 391 44.16 -45.11 42.98
C ASN A 391 43.46 -44.00 42.17
N ALA A 392 42.14 -44.07 41.98
CA ALA A 392 41.39 -43.01 41.28
C ALA A 392 41.18 -41.75 42.15
N ALA A 393 41.12 -41.91 43.48
CA ALA A 393 41.02 -40.79 44.41
C ALA A 393 42.34 -40.00 44.51
N ASN A 394 43.49 -40.67 44.50
CA ASN A 394 44.78 -40.00 44.69
C ASN A 394 45.24 -39.21 43.44
N ILE A 395 44.87 -39.63 42.23
CA ILE A 395 45.18 -38.86 41.00
C ILE A 395 44.33 -37.59 40.87
N ARG A 396 43.09 -37.60 41.41
CA ARG A 396 42.24 -36.39 41.47
C ARG A 396 42.60 -35.44 42.60
N ILE A 397 43.18 -35.95 43.69
CA ILE A 397 43.53 -35.14 44.86
C ILE A 397 44.83 -34.35 44.64
N ASP A 398 45.83 -34.87 43.91
CA ASP A 398 47.06 -34.11 43.63
C ASP A 398 46.89 -33.01 42.56
N ALA A 399 45.93 -33.16 41.64
CA ALA A 399 45.59 -32.09 40.70
C ALA A 399 44.77 -30.95 41.37
N ASN A 400 44.00 -31.26 42.41
CA ASN A 400 43.18 -30.27 43.13
C ASN A 400 43.89 -29.66 44.34
N ASN A 401 44.85 -30.34 44.98
CA ASN A 401 45.58 -29.81 46.14
C ASN A 401 46.74 -28.88 45.79
N ALA A 402 47.13 -28.77 44.51
CA ALA A 402 47.95 -27.66 44.04
C ALA A 402 47.19 -26.31 44.04
N ALA A 403 45.88 -26.30 44.33
CA ALA A 403 45.04 -25.11 44.42
C ALA A 403 44.87 -24.57 45.86
N ALA A 404 45.69 -24.99 46.83
CA ALA A 404 45.58 -24.57 48.23
C ALA A 404 46.45 -23.36 48.62
N ASN A 405 46.97 -22.57 47.67
CA ASN A 405 47.67 -21.32 47.97
C ASN A 405 47.15 -20.16 47.09
N ASN A 406 46.23 -19.39 47.66
CA ASN A 406 46.04 -17.94 47.47
C ASN A 406 46.31 -17.37 46.06
N ASN A 407 45.30 -17.47 45.17
CA ASN A 407 45.01 -16.63 43.97
C ASN A 407 44.45 -17.48 42.81
N VAL A 408 43.36 -18.23 43.04
CA VAL A 408 42.85 -19.20 42.05
C VAL A 408 42.19 -18.55 40.82
N ASN A 409 42.06 -17.21 40.77
CA ASN A 409 41.66 -16.51 39.55
C ASN A 409 42.84 -15.98 38.70
N ALA A 410 44.10 -16.11 39.15
CA ALA A 410 45.24 -15.47 38.48
C ALA A 410 46.12 -16.39 37.61
N ASN A 411 46.04 -17.72 37.76
CA ASN A 411 46.90 -18.68 37.06
C ASN A 411 46.12 -19.91 36.53
N LYS A 412 44.99 -19.71 35.82
CA LYS A 412 44.60 -20.77 34.87
C LYS A 412 45.73 -20.82 33.83
N SER A 413 46.27 -22.00 33.53
CA SER A 413 47.22 -22.08 32.41
C SER A 413 46.54 -21.50 31.17
N ASP A 414 47.25 -20.69 30.39
CA ASP A 414 46.70 -19.96 29.23
C ASP A 414 45.91 -20.91 28.30
N PHE A 415 46.32 -22.18 28.25
CA PHE A 415 45.59 -23.26 27.59
C PHE A 415 44.17 -23.51 28.13
N LEU A 416 43.98 -23.64 29.45
CA LEU A 416 42.66 -23.90 30.04
C LEU A 416 41.73 -22.70 29.83
N ALA A 417 42.26 -21.48 29.91
CA ALA A 417 41.51 -20.27 29.61
C ALA A 417 41.06 -20.24 28.14
N ASP A 418 41.95 -20.57 27.20
CA ASP A 418 41.62 -20.66 25.78
C ASP A 418 40.60 -21.75 25.48
N ILE A 419 40.76 -22.94 26.05
CA ILE A 419 39.78 -24.03 25.88
C ILE A 419 38.41 -23.66 26.45
N ASP A 420 38.35 -22.97 27.59
CA ASP A 420 37.10 -22.45 28.13
C ASP A 420 36.45 -21.45 27.15
N ARG A 421 37.23 -20.56 26.52
CA ARG A 421 36.74 -19.61 25.51
C ARG A 421 36.22 -20.32 24.26
N VAL A 422 36.96 -21.32 23.75
CA VAL A 422 36.56 -22.15 22.60
C VAL A 422 35.28 -22.93 22.91
N TRP A 423 35.17 -23.54 24.09
CA TRP A 423 33.95 -24.22 24.54
C TRP A 423 32.77 -23.26 24.60
N ASN A 424 32.93 -22.10 25.25
CA ASN A 424 31.88 -21.09 25.36
C ASN A 424 31.41 -20.61 23.99
N PHE A 425 32.31 -20.50 23.01
CA PHE A 425 31.95 -20.20 21.63
C PHE A 425 31.07 -21.30 21.01
N VAL A 426 31.47 -22.58 21.09
CA VAL A 426 30.68 -23.70 20.52
C VAL A 426 29.35 -23.87 21.25
N LYS A 427 29.35 -23.73 22.58
CA LYS A 427 28.13 -23.73 23.40
C LYS A 427 27.22 -22.56 23.04
N GLY A 428 27.78 -21.38 22.79
CA GLY A 428 27.04 -20.21 22.32
C GLY A 428 26.33 -20.48 20.98
N LEU A 429 26.96 -21.21 20.06
CA LEU A 429 26.28 -21.65 18.83
C LEU A 429 25.05 -22.51 19.14
N GLY A 430 25.15 -23.39 20.12
CA GLY A 430 24.04 -24.22 20.58
C GLY A 430 22.93 -23.43 21.28
N ASP A 431 23.31 -22.61 22.26
CA ASP A 431 22.36 -21.89 23.11
C ASP A 431 21.60 -20.81 22.34
N THR A 432 22.23 -20.15 21.38
CA THR A 432 21.61 -19.06 20.62
C THR A 432 20.81 -19.58 19.42
N TYR A 433 21.36 -20.53 18.67
CA TYR A 433 20.86 -20.84 17.32
C TYR A 433 20.22 -22.22 17.20
N TYR A 434 20.81 -23.23 17.82
CA TYR A 434 20.45 -24.62 17.59
C TYR A 434 19.01 -24.93 18.03
N GLY A 435 18.16 -25.29 17.05
CA GLY A 435 16.73 -25.55 17.29
C GLY A 435 15.88 -24.31 17.58
N LYS A 436 16.46 -23.10 17.53
CA LYS A 436 15.79 -21.84 17.89
C LYS A 436 15.67 -20.88 16.72
N GLN A 437 16.66 -20.88 15.83
CA GLN A 437 16.68 -19.99 14.67
C GLN A 437 16.77 -20.80 13.38
N PHE A 438 15.98 -20.36 12.41
CA PHE A 438 15.87 -20.97 11.10
C PHE A 438 15.94 -19.89 10.04
N ILE A 439 16.48 -20.24 8.88
CA ILE A 439 16.50 -19.39 7.70
C ILE A 439 15.77 -20.10 6.57
N THR A 440 15.07 -19.32 5.76
CA THR A 440 14.22 -19.82 4.69
C THR A 440 14.42 -18.96 3.45
N PRO A 441 14.66 -19.53 2.26
CA PRO A 441 14.71 -18.77 1.04
C PRO A 441 13.28 -18.37 0.67
N LEU A 442 13.05 -17.10 0.38
CA LEU A 442 11.74 -16.68 -0.13
C LEU A 442 11.55 -17.26 -1.54
N ASP A 443 10.37 -17.83 -1.80
CA ASP A 443 10.01 -18.39 -3.10
C ASP A 443 9.74 -17.30 -4.16
N GLN A 444 9.88 -16.03 -3.78
CA GLN A 444 9.58 -14.85 -4.59
C GLN A 444 10.83 -14.24 -5.20
N LEU A 445 10.71 -13.71 -6.41
CA LEU A 445 11.77 -12.94 -7.03
C LEU A 445 11.83 -11.55 -6.38
N ILE A 446 12.88 -11.29 -5.61
CA ILE A 446 13.13 -9.98 -4.99
C ILE A 446 14.17 -9.24 -5.82
N CYS A 447 13.78 -8.11 -6.37
CA CYS A 447 14.70 -7.21 -7.04
C CYS A 447 15.45 -6.39 -5.99
N TYR A 448 16.72 -6.09 -6.24
CA TYR A 448 17.46 -5.17 -5.38
C TYR A 448 18.26 -4.16 -6.20
N TYR A 449 18.40 -2.97 -5.64
CA TYR A 449 19.23 -1.90 -6.16
C TYR A 449 20.38 -1.63 -5.18
N ASN A 450 21.61 -1.67 -5.69
CA ASN A 450 22.79 -1.25 -4.92
C ASN A 450 22.89 0.27 -5.02
N ILE A 451 22.86 0.96 -3.88
CA ILE A 451 23.10 2.40 -3.85
C ILE A 451 24.57 2.64 -4.19
N PRO A 452 24.90 3.36 -5.29
CA PRO A 452 26.27 3.76 -5.57
C PRO A 452 26.76 4.64 -4.40
N ASP A 453 27.97 4.36 -3.90
CA ASP A 453 28.67 5.14 -2.86
C ASP A 453 28.22 4.96 -1.40
N ALA A 454 27.32 4.00 -1.10
CA ALA A 454 27.03 3.64 0.29
C ALA A 454 28.23 2.89 0.93
N PRO A 455 28.64 3.23 2.18
CA PRO A 455 29.87 2.73 2.81
C PRO A 455 29.90 1.21 3.06
N LEU A 456 28.78 0.51 2.87
CA LEU A 456 28.64 -0.94 3.00
C LEU A 456 27.54 -1.47 2.07
N SER A 457 27.69 -1.33 0.74
CA SER A 457 26.83 -2.01 -0.27
C SER A 457 25.35 -2.14 0.15
N GLU A 458 24.76 -1.03 0.56
CA GLU A 458 23.39 -1.01 1.10
C GLU A 458 22.44 -1.34 -0.06
N LYS A 459 21.69 -2.43 0.11
CA LYS A 459 20.75 -2.94 -0.88
C LYS A 459 19.36 -2.45 -0.51
N ILE A 460 18.71 -1.75 -1.43
CA ILE A 460 17.27 -1.50 -1.35
C ILE A 460 16.58 -2.66 -2.06
N PHE A 461 15.70 -3.35 -1.35
CA PHE A 461 14.93 -4.48 -1.89
C PHE A 461 13.54 -4.02 -2.33
N SER A 462 13.00 -4.63 -3.39
CA SER A 462 11.62 -4.42 -3.82
C SER A 462 10.62 -4.81 -2.73
N ASP A 463 10.97 -5.83 -1.96
CA ASP A 463 10.15 -6.41 -0.91
C ASP A 463 11.02 -6.67 0.32
N ILE A 464 10.54 -6.29 1.49
CA ILE A 464 11.26 -6.43 2.75
C ILE A 464 10.45 -7.35 3.67
N PRO A 465 11.03 -8.46 4.15
CA PRO A 465 10.38 -9.31 5.13
C PRO A 465 10.01 -8.49 6.37
N THR A 466 8.76 -8.62 6.84
CA THR A 466 8.27 -7.91 8.01
C THR A 466 7.61 -8.86 9.00
N ASN A 467 7.72 -8.54 10.30
CA ASN A 467 7.03 -9.24 11.37
C ASN A 467 5.61 -8.71 11.60
N ALA A 468 5.18 -7.71 10.81
CA ALA A 468 3.87 -7.08 10.93
C ALA A 468 2.71 -8.04 10.61
N GLY A 469 2.98 -9.18 9.95
CA GLY A 469 1.97 -10.12 9.49
C GLY A 469 1.29 -9.66 8.19
N GLY A 470 0.28 -10.40 7.76
CA GLY A 470 -0.46 -10.09 6.55
C GLY A 470 -1.92 -10.51 6.64
N TRP A 471 -2.74 -9.95 5.76
CA TRP A 471 -4.16 -10.25 5.69
C TRP A 471 -4.37 -11.51 4.86
N VAL A 472 -5.39 -12.28 5.25
CA VAL A 472 -5.87 -13.46 4.54
C VAL A 472 -7.38 -13.36 4.47
N ASP A 473 -7.91 -13.68 3.30
CA ASP A 473 -9.35 -13.66 3.05
C ASP A 473 -10.07 -14.59 4.02
N GLU A 474 -11.28 -14.20 4.43
CA GLU A 474 -12.10 -14.99 5.36
C GLU A 474 -12.33 -16.41 4.82
N GLY A 475 -12.16 -17.42 5.69
CA GLY A 475 -12.27 -18.83 5.31
C GLY A 475 -11.04 -19.43 4.60
N THR A 476 -9.97 -18.65 4.36
CA THR A 476 -8.73 -19.17 3.78
C THR A 476 -7.90 -19.91 4.84
N ALA A 477 -7.69 -21.21 4.62
CA ALA A 477 -6.82 -22.00 5.47
C ALA A 477 -5.35 -21.56 5.34
N VAL A 478 -4.68 -21.24 6.45
CA VAL A 478 -3.24 -20.95 6.47
C VAL A 478 -2.51 -22.14 7.08
N LEU A 479 -1.67 -22.80 6.28
CA LEU A 479 -0.96 -24.03 6.68
C LEU A 479 -1.89 -25.12 7.26
N GLY A 480 -3.13 -25.20 6.76
CA GLY A 480 -4.13 -26.18 7.19
C GLY A 480 -4.89 -25.81 8.46
N LEU A 481 -4.68 -24.61 9.01
CA LEU A 481 -5.48 -24.05 10.09
C LEU A 481 -6.58 -23.15 9.52
N ASN A 482 -7.80 -23.34 10.01
CA ASN A 482 -8.94 -22.46 9.75
C ASN A 482 -9.30 -21.68 11.02
N ASP A 483 -10.22 -20.73 10.93
CA ASP A 483 -10.82 -20.16 12.13
C ASP A 483 -11.74 -21.21 12.80
N PRO A 484 -11.70 -21.35 14.14
CA PRO A 484 -11.12 -20.43 15.12
C PRO A 484 -9.64 -20.64 15.46
N GLU A 485 -9.01 -21.75 15.05
CA GLU A 485 -7.62 -22.08 15.42
C GLU A 485 -6.60 -21.07 14.85
N LEU A 486 -6.86 -20.53 13.66
CA LEU A 486 -6.06 -19.48 13.05
C LEU A 486 -6.08 -18.18 13.88
N GLY A 487 -7.13 -17.97 14.69
CA GLY A 487 -7.28 -16.82 15.57
C GLY A 487 -6.16 -16.66 16.60
N PHE A 488 -5.47 -17.75 17.00
CA PHE A 488 -4.29 -17.65 17.89
C PHE A 488 -3.10 -16.93 17.26
N PHE A 489 -3.04 -16.88 15.93
CA PHE A 489 -1.99 -16.22 15.17
C PHE A 489 -2.44 -14.88 14.58
N ARG A 490 -3.68 -14.46 14.84
CA ARG A 490 -4.20 -13.16 14.42
C ARG A 490 -3.83 -12.09 15.45
N GLU A 491 -3.40 -10.95 14.95
CA GLU A 491 -3.30 -9.71 15.72
C GLU A 491 -4.68 -9.11 15.97
N GLU A 492 -4.74 -8.09 16.83
CA GLU A 492 -5.96 -7.34 17.12
C GLU A 492 -6.58 -6.70 15.87
N ASP A 493 -5.77 -6.39 14.85
CA ASP A 493 -6.22 -5.83 13.57
C ASP A 493 -6.54 -6.88 12.49
N GLY A 494 -6.55 -8.16 12.86
CA GLY A 494 -6.94 -9.28 12.00
C GLY A 494 -5.82 -9.86 11.13
N ARG A 495 -4.64 -9.23 11.10
CA ARG A 495 -3.45 -9.77 10.40
C ARG A 495 -2.99 -11.07 11.01
N VAL A 496 -2.59 -12.02 10.19
CA VAL A 496 -1.96 -13.26 10.63
C VAL A 496 -0.44 -13.08 10.70
N LYS A 497 0.15 -13.34 11.87
CA LYS A 497 1.60 -13.35 12.09
C LYS A 497 2.27 -14.51 11.34
N CYS A 498 3.59 -14.42 11.16
CA CYS A 498 4.36 -15.54 10.65
C CYS A 498 4.39 -16.68 11.68
N PHE A 499 4.03 -17.89 11.25
CA PHE A 499 4.15 -19.10 12.05
C PHE A 499 4.58 -20.28 11.18
N ALA A 500 5.13 -21.31 11.83
CA ALA A 500 5.58 -22.53 11.18
C ALA A 500 4.87 -23.74 11.80
N LEU A 501 4.52 -24.71 10.96
CA LEU A 501 3.95 -25.97 11.38
C LEU A 501 5.04 -27.05 11.42
N PHE A 502 5.30 -27.59 12.61
CA PHE A 502 6.17 -28.76 12.80
C PHE A 502 5.30 -29.98 13.02
N ASN A 503 5.61 -31.13 12.40
CA ASN A 503 4.96 -32.37 12.77
C ASN A 503 5.63 -32.99 14.01
N ASN A 504 4.88 -33.80 14.77
CA ASN A 504 5.37 -34.44 16.00
C ASN A 504 6.54 -35.42 15.78
N SER A 505 6.82 -35.78 14.52
CA SER A 505 7.97 -36.61 14.13
C SER A 505 9.24 -35.80 13.85
N GLY A 506 9.17 -34.46 13.88
CA GLY A 506 10.26 -33.56 13.47
C GLY A 506 10.55 -33.60 11.96
N ILE A 507 9.68 -34.24 11.17
CA ILE A 507 9.78 -34.32 9.73
C ILE A 507 9.11 -33.06 9.14
N ILE A 508 9.76 -32.41 8.19
CA ILE A 508 9.19 -31.23 7.54
C ILE A 508 7.97 -31.68 6.70
N PRO A 509 6.79 -31.03 6.80
CA PRO A 509 5.68 -31.34 5.93
C PRO A 509 6.06 -31.00 4.49
N ASP A 510 6.18 -32.00 3.62
CA ASP A 510 6.18 -31.72 2.18
C ASP A 510 4.75 -31.38 1.73
N ALA A 511 4.64 -30.63 0.63
CA ALA A 511 3.36 -30.18 0.09
C ALA A 511 2.47 -31.33 -0.46
N SER A 512 2.87 -32.59 -0.32
CA SER A 512 2.19 -33.76 -0.90
C SER A 512 1.68 -34.79 0.11
N GLY A 513 1.88 -34.59 1.40
CA GLY A 513 1.24 -35.41 2.45
C GLY A 513 1.67 -36.89 2.46
N ASN A 514 2.80 -37.25 1.82
CA ASN A 514 3.33 -38.61 1.83
C ASN A 514 4.68 -38.68 2.56
N PRO A 515 4.93 -39.69 3.43
CA PRO A 515 6.24 -39.87 4.05
C PRO A 515 7.27 -40.32 3.01
N ILE A 516 8.20 -39.43 2.64
CA ILE A 516 9.35 -39.80 1.82
C ILE A 516 10.37 -40.54 2.71
N SER A 517 10.33 -41.87 2.63
CA SER A 517 11.44 -42.73 3.03
C SER A 517 12.65 -42.43 2.13
N GLY A 518 13.61 -41.66 2.64
CA GLY A 518 14.90 -41.42 2.00
C GLY A 518 15.02 -40.04 1.35
N GLN A 519 15.16 -38.98 2.16
CA GLN A 519 15.59 -37.69 1.62
C GLN A 519 17.10 -37.70 1.36
N VAL A 520 17.45 -38.02 0.11
CA VAL A 520 18.58 -37.37 -0.54
C VAL A 520 18.14 -35.92 -0.76
N PHE A 521 18.52 -35.00 0.13
CA PHE A 521 18.49 -33.59 -0.20
C PHE A 521 19.30 -33.40 -1.48
N PRO A 522 18.80 -32.68 -2.50
CA PRO A 522 19.59 -32.42 -3.69
C PRO A 522 20.90 -31.78 -3.24
N SER A 523 22.01 -32.44 -3.56
CA SER A 523 23.39 -32.05 -3.25
C SER A 523 23.84 -30.76 -3.95
N GLY A 524 22.89 -29.95 -4.42
CA GLY A 524 23.16 -28.61 -4.91
C GLY A 524 23.51 -27.71 -3.72
N PRO A 525 24.60 -26.92 -3.80
CA PRO A 525 24.81 -25.85 -2.84
C PRO A 525 23.58 -24.93 -2.84
N PHE A 526 23.25 -24.34 -1.70
CA PHE A 526 22.24 -23.29 -1.51
C PHE A 526 22.50 -22.00 -2.36
N ILE A 527 23.39 -22.10 -3.37
CA ILE A 527 23.93 -21.02 -4.21
C ILE A 527 23.51 -21.17 -5.69
N SER A 528 22.98 -22.32 -6.14
CA SER A 528 22.71 -22.52 -7.59
C SER A 528 21.35 -22.01 -8.09
N GLY A 529 20.94 -20.81 -7.65
CA GLY A 529 19.68 -20.17 -8.06
C GLY A 529 19.82 -18.75 -8.60
N ILE A 530 21.02 -18.18 -8.67
CA ILE A 530 21.25 -16.92 -9.42
C ILE A 530 21.44 -17.30 -10.88
N THR A 531 20.33 -17.48 -11.60
CA THR A 531 20.38 -17.40 -13.07
C THR A 531 20.82 -15.99 -13.43
N THR A 532 21.96 -15.88 -14.10
CA THR A 532 22.39 -14.67 -14.80
C THR A 532 21.22 -14.12 -15.63
N PRO A 533 20.88 -12.82 -15.55
CA PRO A 533 19.90 -12.25 -16.43
C PRO A 533 20.38 -12.45 -17.87
N SER A 534 19.51 -12.99 -18.72
CA SER A 534 19.67 -12.79 -20.15
C SER A 534 19.69 -11.27 -20.38
N THR A 535 20.82 -10.75 -20.83
CA THR A 535 20.96 -9.41 -21.40
C THR A 535 19.93 -9.21 -22.53
N PRO A 536 19.53 -7.96 -22.79
CA PRO A 536 18.15 -7.50 -22.95
C PRO A 536 17.32 -8.18 -24.04
#